data_AF-A0A103RJW6-F1
#
_entry.id   AF-A0A103RJW6-F1
#
_cell.length_a   1.000
_cell.length_b   1.000
_cell.length_c   1.000
_cell.angle_alpha   90.00
_cell.angle_beta   90.00
_cell.angle_gamma   90.00
#
_symmetry.space_group_name_H-M   'P 1'
#
loop_
_entity.id
_entity.type
_entity.pdbx_description
1 polymer ?
#
loop_
_entity_poly.entity_id
_entity_poly.type
_entity_poly.pdbx_seq_one_letter_code
_entity_poly.pdbx_strand_id
1 'polypeptide(L)'
;MDCNEARELLGADVDRELPAPDAMRIQRHVDTCDACRRERDRIVALGQAVRQAEYHRAPDALRARILAGLPAADAEPRAAARGPGWLERLGLRGAPRGPATVRPRPGAIALPGLGWGVALVVALAAAAGLTLSAHRAATERTVDELVASHVRAGLSARDIDVISTDRHTVKPWFNGRLDYAPPVEDLGASGFPLAGGRLDYVGQRRVAVLVYRYRQHVIDVYVRPAGGGGAAPYATVSQGYALDRWDAAGMTWWAVTDAEPAALAAFKTALNARLAAPRTE
;
A
#
# COMPACT_ATOMS: atom_id res chain seq x y z
N MET A 1 2.24 35.67 9.33
CA MET A 1 1.72 34.63 8.44
C MET A 1 1.51 35.26 7.10
N ASP A 2 2.20 34.74 6.09
CA ASP A 2 2.01 35.12 4.70
C ASP A 2 0.90 34.28 4.05
N CYS A 3 0.53 34.62 2.82
CA CYS A 3 -0.55 33.96 2.11
C CYS A 3 -0.21 32.51 1.71
N ASN A 4 1.06 32.12 1.64
CA ASN A 4 1.45 30.75 1.28
C ASN A 4 1.32 29.84 2.50
N GLU A 5 1.87 30.27 3.63
CA GLU A 5 1.71 29.60 4.93
C GLU A 5 0.22 29.48 5.30
N ALA A 6 -0.58 30.53 5.06
CA ALA A 6 -2.02 30.47 5.28
C ALA A 6 -2.70 29.42 4.41
N ARG A 7 -2.40 29.38 3.09
CA ARG A 7 -3.02 28.44 2.14
C ARG A 7 -2.79 26.98 2.49
N GLU A 8 -1.59 26.63 2.95
CA GLU A 8 -1.26 25.26 3.36
C GLU A 8 -2.11 24.79 4.55
N LEU A 9 -2.54 25.72 5.41
CA LEU A 9 -3.28 25.40 6.62
C LEU A 9 -4.81 25.59 6.51
N LEU A 10 -5.30 26.21 5.42
CA LEU A 10 -6.74 26.48 5.25
C LEU A 10 -7.61 25.22 5.27
N GLY A 11 -7.15 24.11 4.68
CA GLY A 11 -7.90 22.84 4.70
C GLY A 11 -8.07 22.31 6.13
N ALA A 12 -6.97 22.26 6.88
CA ALA A 12 -6.98 21.82 8.27
C ALA A 12 -7.80 22.76 9.19
N ASP A 13 -7.82 24.08 8.92
CA ASP A 13 -8.70 25.02 9.61
C ASP A 13 -10.18 24.71 9.38
N VAL A 14 -10.56 24.44 8.12
CA VAL A 14 -11.94 24.09 7.74
C VAL A 14 -12.39 22.79 8.40
N ASP A 15 -11.50 21.80 8.51
CA ASP A 15 -11.78 20.51 9.13
C ASP A 15 -11.68 20.55 10.68
N ARG A 16 -11.27 21.69 11.26
CA ARG A 16 -11.04 21.89 12.71
C ARG A 16 -9.93 21.00 13.30
N GLU A 17 -8.95 20.65 12.49
CA GLU A 17 -7.81 19.80 12.89
C GLU A 17 -6.59 20.61 13.35
N LEU A 18 -6.69 21.95 13.37
CA LEU A 18 -5.60 22.81 13.80
C LEU A 18 -5.56 23.04 15.32
N PRO A 19 -4.36 23.07 15.92
CA PRO A 19 -4.18 23.57 17.28
C PRO A 19 -4.71 25.01 17.43
N ALA A 20 -5.25 25.31 18.61
CA ALA A 20 -5.80 26.64 18.93
C ALA A 20 -4.91 27.84 18.54
N PRO A 21 -3.58 27.85 18.76
CA PRO A 21 -2.75 29.00 18.36
C PRO A 21 -2.71 29.21 16.84
N ASP A 22 -2.72 28.14 16.04
CA ASP A 22 -2.63 28.25 14.58
C ASP A 22 -3.98 28.62 13.95
N ALA A 23 -5.08 28.07 14.49
CA ALA A 23 -6.44 28.48 14.10
C ALA A 23 -6.65 30.00 14.31
N MET A 24 -6.17 30.55 15.43
CA MET A 24 -6.24 32.00 15.69
C MET A 24 -5.40 32.83 14.71
N ARG A 25 -4.20 32.34 14.34
CA ARG A 25 -3.31 33.03 13.38
C ARG A 25 -3.94 33.07 11.99
N ILE A 26 -4.53 31.97 11.55
CA ILE A 26 -5.21 31.86 10.25
C ILE A 26 -6.46 32.73 10.22
N GLN A 27 -7.31 32.66 11.26
CA GLN A 27 -8.54 33.45 11.30
C GLN A 27 -8.24 34.94 11.18
N ARG A 28 -7.22 35.43 11.91
CA ARG A 28 -6.74 36.83 11.79
C ARG A 28 -6.26 37.18 10.38
N HIS A 29 -5.57 36.26 9.71
CA HIS A 29 -5.10 36.47 8.34
C HIS A 29 -6.28 36.49 7.34
N VAL A 30 -7.21 35.54 7.44
CA VAL A 30 -8.40 35.47 6.60
C VAL A 30 -9.29 36.71 6.77
N ASP A 31 -9.35 37.27 7.99
CA ASP A 31 -10.10 38.49 8.26
C ASP A 31 -9.53 39.72 7.54
N THR A 32 -8.26 39.70 7.17
CA THR A 32 -7.56 40.84 6.54
C THR A 32 -7.15 40.60 5.08
N CYS A 33 -7.26 39.37 4.57
CA CYS A 33 -6.82 38.99 3.24
C CYS A 33 -7.95 38.37 2.40
N ASP A 34 -8.47 39.12 1.42
CA ASP A 34 -9.56 38.66 0.56
C ASP A 34 -9.20 37.45 -0.33
N ALA A 35 -7.92 37.32 -0.70
CA ALA A 35 -7.46 36.19 -1.50
C ALA A 35 -7.56 34.87 -0.71
N CYS A 36 -7.14 34.88 0.55
CA CYS A 36 -7.23 33.72 1.43
C CYS A 36 -8.68 33.45 1.88
N ARG A 37 -9.50 34.49 2.03
CA ARG A 37 -10.94 34.35 2.29
C ARG A 37 -11.65 33.59 1.17
N ARG A 38 -11.45 34.03 -0.09
CA ARG A 38 -12.03 33.35 -1.26
C ARG A 38 -11.57 31.89 -1.38
N GLU A 39 -10.32 31.61 -1.04
CA GLU A 39 -9.81 30.24 -1.08
C GLU A 39 -10.46 29.35 -0.01
N ARG A 40 -10.61 29.87 1.21
CA ARG A 40 -11.35 29.17 2.28
C ARG A 40 -12.78 28.88 1.87
N ASP A 41 -13.47 29.86 1.27
CA ASP A 41 -14.86 29.70 0.81
C ASP A 41 -14.98 28.62 -0.27
N ARG A 42 -14.00 28.51 -1.18
CA ARG A 42 -13.94 27.43 -2.18
C ARG A 42 -13.82 26.06 -1.54
N ILE A 43 -12.95 25.90 -0.54
CA ILE A 43 -12.76 24.64 0.19
C ILE A 43 -14.07 24.25 0.89
N VAL A 44 -14.73 25.20 1.56
CA VAL A 44 -16.02 24.99 2.22
C VAL A 44 -17.10 24.59 1.21
N ALA A 45 -17.19 25.30 0.07
CA ALA A 45 -18.15 25.03 -0.99
C ALA A 45 -17.93 23.63 -1.60
N LEU A 46 -16.68 23.24 -1.86
CA LEU A 46 -16.35 21.90 -2.34
C LEU A 46 -16.79 20.83 -1.34
N GLY A 47 -16.49 21.00 -0.06
CA GLY A 47 -16.91 20.05 0.98
C GLY A 47 -18.44 19.94 1.10
N GLN A 48 -19.17 21.04 0.92
CA GLN A 48 -20.63 21.02 0.88
C GLN A 48 -21.16 20.28 -0.35
N ALA A 49 -20.59 20.52 -1.54
CA ALA A 49 -20.98 19.85 -2.77
C ALA A 49 -20.76 18.33 -2.68
N VAL A 50 -19.62 17.89 -2.13
CA VAL A 50 -19.33 16.47 -1.92
C VAL A 50 -20.33 15.83 -0.93
N ARG A 51 -20.70 16.54 0.15
CA ARG A 51 -21.70 16.03 1.11
C ARG A 51 -23.12 15.94 0.54
N GLN A 52 -23.44 16.76 -0.45
CA GLN A 52 -24.74 16.74 -1.14
C GLN A 52 -24.76 15.75 -2.32
N ALA A 53 -23.61 15.20 -2.71
CA ALA A 53 -23.54 14.18 -3.73
C ALA A 53 -24.32 12.93 -3.30
N GLU A 54 -24.86 12.22 -4.29
CA GLU A 54 -25.63 11.00 -4.04
C GLU A 54 -24.75 9.96 -3.33
N TYR A 55 -25.12 9.63 -2.10
CA TYR A 55 -24.42 8.61 -1.35
C TYR A 55 -24.87 7.23 -1.81
N HIS A 56 -24.02 6.54 -2.58
CA HIS A 56 -24.29 5.16 -2.97
C HIS A 56 -24.10 4.22 -1.79
N ARG A 57 -25.20 3.65 -1.28
CA ARG A 57 -25.14 2.63 -0.23
C ARG A 57 -24.38 1.41 -0.73
N ALA A 58 -23.31 1.03 -0.02
CA ALA A 58 -22.57 -0.18 -0.31
C ALA A 58 -23.51 -1.41 -0.27
N PRO A 59 -23.51 -2.29 -1.29
CA PRO A 59 -24.33 -3.50 -1.30
C PRO A 59 -23.99 -4.42 -0.13
N ASP A 60 -24.99 -5.11 0.42
CA ASP A 60 -24.81 -6.03 1.55
C ASP A 60 -23.82 -7.17 1.21
N ALA A 61 -23.73 -7.56 -0.06
CA ALA A 61 -22.74 -8.53 -0.54
C ALA A 61 -21.29 -8.03 -0.39
N LEU A 62 -21.03 -6.74 -0.63
CA LEU A 62 -19.70 -6.15 -0.40
C LEU A 62 -19.38 -6.11 1.09
N ARG A 63 -20.36 -5.70 1.92
CA ARG A 63 -20.22 -5.73 3.38
C ARG A 63 -19.87 -7.12 3.89
N ALA A 64 -20.58 -8.15 3.43
CA ALA A 64 -20.32 -9.54 3.81
C ALA A 64 -18.91 -10.00 3.43
N ARG A 65 -18.43 -9.63 2.23
CA ARG A 65 -17.06 -9.94 1.78
C ARG A 65 -16.00 -9.23 2.60
N ILE A 66 -16.22 -7.97 2.98
CA ILE A 66 -15.30 -7.21 3.84
C ILE A 66 -15.24 -7.87 5.22
N LEU A 67 -16.40 -8.15 5.84
CA LEU A 67 -16.46 -8.80 7.15
C LEU A 67 -15.81 -10.18 7.17
N ALA A 68 -15.98 -10.96 6.09
CA ALA A 68 -15.33 -12.27 5.95
C ALA A 68 -13.82 -12.19 5.69
N GLY A 69 -13.33 -11.05 5.18
CA GLY A 69 -11.91 -10.82 4.89
C GLY A 69 -11.13 -10.12 6.01
N LEU A 70 -11.83 -9.58 7.02
CA LEU A 70 -11.18 -9.08 8.23
C LEU A 70 -10.67 -10.28 9.04
N PRO A 71 -9.42 -10.26 9.52
CA PRO A 71 -8.97 -11.26 10.48
C PRO A 71 -9.92 -11.23 11.68
N ALA A 72 -10.23 -12.41 12.23
CA ALA A 72 -10.90 -12.47 13.52
C ALA A 72 -10.05 -11.63 14.48
N ALA A 73 -10.55 -10.45 14.84
CA ALA A 73 -10.01 -9.77 15.99
C ALA A 73 -10.16 -10.77 17.13
N ASP A 74 -9.06 -11.08 17.82
CA ASP A 74 -9.09 -11.76 19.11
C ASP A 74 -9.83 -10.84 20.08
N ALA A 75 -11.16 -10.82 19.93
CA ALA A 75 -12.08 -10.23 20.86
C ALA A 75 -12.15 -11.24 22.01
N GLU A 76 -11.24 -11.09 22.96
CA GLU A 76 -11.49 -11.62 24.30
C GLU A 76 -12.91 -11.20 24.70
N PRO A 77 -13.80 -12.16 25.01
CA PRO A 77 -15.17 -11.86 25.33
C PRO A 77 -15.19 -11.21 26.72
N ARG A 78 -15.20 -9.88 26.75
CA ARG A 78 -15.58 -9.13 27.95
C ARG A 78 -17.07 -9.34 28.17
N ALA A 79 -17.38 -10.36 28.95
CA ALA A 79 -18.73 -10.70 29.38
C ALA A 79 -19.37 -9.49 30.10
N ALA A 80 -20.41 -8.93 29.50
CA ALA A 80 -21.39 -8.07 30.18
C ALA A 80 -22.76 -8.22 29.50
N ALA A 81 -23.43 -9.27 29.94
CA ALA A 81 -24.86 -9.46 30.13
C ALA A 81 -25.90 -8.48 29.55
N ARG A 82 -27.01 -9.11 29.14
CA ARG A 82 -28.42 -8.64 28.99
C ARG A 82 -28.85 -8.19 27.60
N GLY A 83 -29.49 -9.12 26.89
CA GLY A 83 -30.56 -8.79 25.93
C GLY A 83 -31.92 -8.69 26.62
N PRO A 84 -32.96 -8.30 25.85
CA PRO A 84 -34.30 -8.84 26.03
C PRO A 84 -34.84 -9.33 24.66
N GLY A 85 -35.27 -10.57 24.46
CA GLY A 85 -36.18 -11.35 25.31
C GLY A 85 -37.67 -11.16 24.93
N TRP A 86 -38.00 -10.46 23.84
CA TRP A 86 -39.39 -10.13 23.48
C TRP A 86 -39.82 -10.51 22.05
N LEU A 87 -38.93 -11.00 21.19
CA LEU A 87 -39.26 -11.39 19.80
C LEU A 87 -39.74 -12.85 19.64
N GLU A 88 -39.78 -13.64 20.71
CA GLU A 88 -40.46 -14.95 20.76
C GLU A 88 -42.01 -14.83 20.85
N ARG A 89 -42.56 -13.60 20.81
CA ARG A 89 -44.01 -13.35 20.91
C ARG A 89 -44.64 -12.82 19.61
N LEU A 90 -44.25 -13.37 18.46
CA LEU A 90 -45.01 -13.25 17.21
C LEU A 90 -45.21 -14.65 16.60
N GLY A 91 -46.02 -15.43 17.31
CA GLY A 91 -46.51 -16.73 16.88
C GLY A 91 -47.47 -16.64 15.70
N LEU A 92 -46.92 -16.56 14.49
CA LEU A 92 -47.67 -16.86 13.28
C LEU A 92 -47.44 -18.32 12.90
N ARG A 93 -48.39 -19.14 13.36
CA ARG A 93 -48.66 -20.50 12.89
C ARG A 93 -49.16 -20.45 11.46
N GLY A 94 -48.57 -21.27 10.60
CA GLY A 94 -49.14 -21.71 9.33
C GLY A 94 -48.86 -23.20 9.15
N ALA A 95 -49.82 -24.03 9.54
CA ALA A 95 -49.77 -25.49 9.42
C ALA A 95 -50.05 -25.95 7.96
N PRO A 96 -49.81 -27.23 7.63
CA PRO A 96 -49.31 -27.69 6.33
C PRO A 96 -50.40 -28.08 5.33
N ARG A 97 -50.07 -28.09 4.03
CA ARG A 97 -50.84 -28.78 2.99
C ARG A 97 -49.92 -29.59 2.07
N GLY A 98 -50.04 -30.92 2.18
CA GLY A 98 -50.00 -31.90 1.08
C GLY A 98 -48.66 -32.16 0.36
N PRO A 99 -48.23 -33.43 0.23
CA PRO A 99 -47.06 -33.78 -0.56
C PRO A 99 -47.43 -33.86 -2.05
N ALA A 100 -46.84 -33.01 -2.88
CA ALA A 100 -46.84 -33.22 -4.33
C ALA A 100 -45.64 -34.11 -4.67
N THR A 101 -45.91 -35.41 -4.83
CA THR A 101 -44.96 -36.39 -5.36
C THR A 101 -44.60 -36.05 -6.80
N VAL A 102 -43.52 -35.30 -7.00
CA VAL A 102 -42.88 -35.18 -8.32
C VAL A 102 -41.95 -36.38 -8.48
N ARG A 103 -42.42 -37.35 -9.24
CA ARG A 103 -41.68 -38.53 -9.68
C ARG A 103 -40.66 -38.11 -10.76
N PRO A 104 -39.34 -38.13 -10.51
CA PRO A 104 -38.38 -37.96 -11.60
C PRO A 104 -38.41 -39.21 -12.49
N ARG A 105 -38.60 -38.99 -13.79
CA ARG A 105 -38.41 -39.99 -14.84
C ARG A 105 -36.92 -40.37 -14.89
N PRO A 106 -36.53 -41.65 -14.80
CA PRO A 106 -35.16 -42.05 -15.09
C PRO A 106 -35.04 -42.17 -16.61
N GLY A 107 -34.20 -41.34 -17.23
CA GLY A 107 -34.14 -41.32 -18.68
C GLY A 107 -33.16 -40.32 -19.27
N ALA A 108 -31.91 -40.31 -18.79
CA ALA A 108 -30.77 -39.96 -19.62
C ALA A 108 -29.52 -40.57 -19.00
N ILE A 109 -28.94 -41.46 -19.76
CA ILE A 109 -27.79 -42.29 -19.45
C ILE A 109 -26.61 -41.37 -19.17
N ALA A 110 -26.12 -41.40 -17.93
CA ALA A 110 -24.80 -40.93 -17.60
C ALA A 110 -23.80 -41.81 -18.37
N LEU A 111 -22.96 -41.22 -19.21
CA LEU A 111 -21.65 -41.78 -19.51
C LEU A 111 -20.75 -41.46 -18.32
N PRO A 112 -20.42 -42.43 -17.45
CA PRO A 112 -19.57 -42.20 -16.31
C PRO A 112 -18.11 -42.29 -16.79
N GLY A 113 -17.30 -41.28 -16.50
CA GLY A 113 -15.84 -41.45 -16.54
C GLY A 113 -15.01 -40.22 -16.89
N LEU A 114 -15.51 -39.31 -17.75
CA LEU A 114 -14.68 -38.20 -18.28
C LEU A 114 -15.14 -36.78 -17.86
N GLY A 115 -16.43 -36.58 -17.54
CA GLY A 115 -16.97 -35.23 -17.27
C GLY A 115 -16.47 -34.58 -15.97
N TRP A 116 -16.22 -35.38 -14.93
CA TRP A 116 -15.71 -34.87 -13.65
C TRP A 116 -14.25 -34.47 -13.73
N GLY A 117 -13.45 -35.19 -14.54
CA GLY A 117 -12.05 -34.85 -14.79
C GLY A 117 -11.91 -33.51 -15.50
N VAL A 118 -12.71 -33.28 -16.55
CA VAL A 118 -12.70 -31.99 -17.27
C VAL A 118 -13.17 -30.83 -16.38
N ALA A 119 -14.25 -31.03 -15.60
CA ALA A 119 -14.73 -30.00 -14.68
C ALA A 119 -13.72 -29.66 -13.58
N LEU A 120 -13.02 -30.66 -13.02
CA LEU A 120 -11.95 -30.45 -12.04
C LEU A 120 -10.78 -29.67 -12.64
N VAL A 121 -10.33 -30.04 -13.85
CA VAL A 121 -9.24 -29.35 -14.55
C VAL A 121 -9.60 -27.90 -14.83
N VAL A 122 -10.83 -27.62 -15.30
CA VAL A 122 -11.31 -26.24 -15.53
C VAL A 122 -11.38 -25.46 -14.22
N ALA A 123 -11.87 -26.07 -13.13
CA ALA A 123 -11.92 -25.42 -11.83
C ALA A 123 -10.52 -25.11 -11.27
N LEU A 124 -9.57 -26.04 -11.40
CA LEU A 124 -8.17 -25.83 -11.01
C LEU A 124 -7.49 -24.76 -11.86
N ALA A 125 -7.72 -24.76 -13.17
CA ALA A 125 -7.20 -23.73 -14.08
C ALA A 125 -7.79 -22.35 -13.76
N ALA A 126 -9.09 -22.27 -13.46
CA ALA A 126 -9.73 -21.02 -13.05
C ALA A 126 -9.21 -20.54 -11.69
N ALA A 127 -9.05 -21.44 -10.72
CA ALA A 127 -8.47 -21.12 -9.42
C ALA A 127 -7.02 -20.65 -9.55
N ALA A 128 -6.19 -21.34 -10.34
CA ALA A 128 -4.83 -20.93 -10.65
C ALA A 128 -4.78 -19.58 -11.39
N GLY A 129 -5.71 -19.34 -12.32
CA GLY A 129 -5.84 -18.05 -13.00
C GLY A 129 -6.20 -16.91 -12.05
N LEU A 130 -7.11 -17.15 -11.11
CA LEU A 130 -7.51 -16.20 -10.07
C LEU A 130 -6.37 -15.91 -9.07
N THR A 131 -5.61 -16.93 -8.66
CA THR A 131 -4.46 -16.72 -7.78
C THR A 131 -3.35 -15.94 -8.48
N LEU A 132 -3.02 -16.29 -9.72
CA LEU A 132 -2.02 -15.57 -10.51
C LEU A 132 -2.43 -14.12 -10.78
N SER A 133 -3.71 -13.85 -11.07
CA SER A 133 -4.19 -12.48 -11.28
C SER A 133 -4.18 -11.66 -9.99
N ALA A 134 -4.57 -12.26 -8.85
CA ALA A 134 -4.47 -11.61 -7.55
C ALA A 134 -3.02 -11.26 -7.18
N HIS A 135 -2.07 -12.16 -7.46
CA HIS A 135 -0.63 -11.90 -7.25
C HIS A 135 -0.10 -10.78 -8.14
N ARG A 136 -0.50 -10.72 -9.43
CA ARG A 136 -0.15 -9.61 -10.33
C ARG A 136 -0.70 -8.29 -9.82
N ALA A 137 -1.99 -8.24 -9.48
CA ALA A 137 -2.63 -7.02 -8.97
C ALA A 137 -2.03 -6.54 -7.63
N ALA A 138 -1.51 -7.44 -6.79
CA ALA A 138 -0.78 -7.05 -5.58
C ALA A 138 0.60 -6.47 -5.89
N THR A 139 1.28 -6.99 -6.92
CA THR A 139 2.57 -6.49 -7.38
C THR A 139 2.41 -5.09 -7.99
N GLU A 140 1.42 -4.90 -8.85
CA GLU A 140 1.09 -3.61 -9.46
C GLU A 140 0.78 -2.55 -8.40
N ARG A 141 -0.05 -2.86 -7.40
CA ARG A 141 -0.29 -1.95 -6.26
C ARG A 141 1.00 -1.58 -5.51
N THR A 142 1.90 -2.54 -5.33
CA THR A 142 3.21 -2.26 -4.68
C THR A 142 4.06 -1.34 -5.55
N VAL A 143 4.07 -1.55 -6.87
CA VAL A 143 4.78 -0.69 -7.84
C VAL A 143 4.25 0.74 -7.78
N ASP A 144 2.93 0.92 -7.78
CA ASP A 144 2.30 2.25 -7.71
C ASP A 144 2.68 2.99 -6.41
N GLU A 145 2.67 2.29 -5.27
CA GLU A 145 3.10 2.85 -3.99
C GLU A 145 4.59 3.24 -3.97
N LEU A 146 5.47 2.41 -4.54
CA LEU A 146 6.90 2.69 -4.64
C LEU A 146 7.19 3.90 -5.53
N VAL A 147 6.50 4.00 -6.68
CA VAL A 147 6.60 5.15 -7.58
C VAL A 147 6.06 6.41 -6.88
N ALA A 148 4.90 6.33 -6.22
CA ALA A 148 4.33 7.46 -5.49
C ALA A 148 5.25 7.95 -4.36
N SER A 149 5.87 7.03 -3.63
CA SER A 149 6.89 7.32 -2.62
C SER A 149 8.12 8.03 -3.23
N HIS A 150 8.65 7.51 -4.34
CA HIS A 150 9.79 8.11 -5.04
C HIS A 150 9.50 9.53 -5.53
N VAL A 151 8.35 9.73 -6.18
CA VAL A 151 7.92 11.05 -6.67
C VAL A 151 7.70 12.03 -5.52
N ARG A 152 7.05 11.59 -4.44
CA ARG A 152 6.81 12.44 -3.26
C ARG A 152 8.12 12.88 -2.61
N ALA A 153 9.08 11.97 -2.47
CA ALA A 153 10.40 12.29 -1.97
C ALA A 153 11.02 13.41 -2.82
N GLY A 154 11.20 13.17 -4.13
CA GLY A 154 11.82 14.11 -5.05
C GLY A 154 11.17 15.49 -5.12
N LEU A 155 9.84 15.56 -5.05
CA LEU A 155 9.10 16.84 -5.03
C LEU A 155 9.28 17.62 -3.71
N SER A 156 9.46 16.91 -2.60
CA SER A 156 9.52 17.53 -1.26
C SER A 156 10.90 18.08 -0.90
N ALA A 157 11.93 17.80 -1.70
CA ALA A 157 13.34 18.03 -1.37
C ALA A 157 13.77 17.46 0.00
N ARG A 158 12.97 16.55 0.58
CA ARG A 158 13.26 15.74 1.78
C ARG A 158 13.55 14.31 1.35
N ASP A 159 14.38 14.15 0.32
CA ASP A 159 14.74 12.84 -0.24
C ASP A 159 15.46 11.95 0.78
N ILE A 160 16.09 12.59 1.78
CA ILE A 160 17.07 11.99 2.67
C ILE A 160 16.82 12.47 4.10
N ASP A 161 16.51 11.54 5.00
CA ASP A 161 16.39 11.82 6.45
C ASP A 161 17.76 11.84 7.13
N VAL A 162 18.74 11.11 6.56
CA VAL A 162 20.14 11.09 7.00
C VAL A 162 21.05 11.32 5.84
N ILE A 163 21.55 12.54 5.74
CA ILE A 163 22.53 12.92 4.73
C ILE A 163 23.89 12.39 5.20
N SER A 164 24.26 11.21 4.73
CA SER A 164 25.61 10.66 4.95
C SER A 164 25.98 9.72 3.82
N THR A 165 27.16 9.96 3.24
CA THR A 165 27.82 9.08 2.28
C THR A 165 28.48 7.87 2.97
N ASP A 166 28.53 7.86 4.31
CA ASP A 166 29.18 6.84 5.10
C ASP A 166 28.17 5.85 5.72
N ARG A 167 28.35 4.56 5.39
CA ARG A 167 27.61 3.44 5.95
C ARG A 167 27.64 3.39 7.47
N HIS A 168 28.69 3.90 8.10
CA HIS A 168 28.85 3.92 9.57
C HIS A 168 27.96 4.98 10.25
N THR A 169 27.33 5.89 9.49
CA THR A 169 26.30 6.82 10.00
C THR A 169 24.88 6.30 9.73
N VAL A 170 24.67 5.71 8.56
CA VAL A 170 23.33 5.30 8.10
C VAL A 170 22.83 4.04 8.82
N LYS A 171 23.69 3.02 9.02
CA LYS A 171 23.29 1.78 9.70
C LYS A 171 22.82 2.01 11.15
N PRO A 172 23.56 2.75 11.99
CA PRO A 172 23.10 3.06 13.35
C PRO A 172 21.82 3.90 13.38
N TRP A 173 21.57 4.76 12.40
CA TRP A 173 20.35 5.56 12.36
C TRP A 173 19.08 4.72 12.13
N PHE A 174 19.18 3.61 11.40
CA PHE A 174 18.05 2.69 11.24
C PHE A 174 17.77 1.86 12.51
N ASN A 175 18.77 1.69 13.40
CA ASN A 175 18.59 0.93 14.64
C ASN A 175 17.56 1.61 15.55
N GLY A 176 16.51 0.85 15.93
CA GLY A 176 15.42 1.33 16.77
C GLY A 176 14.25 1.97 16.01
N ARG A 177 14.38 2.23 14.70
CA ARG A 177 13.28 2.71 13.84
C ARG A 177 12.64 1.60 13.00
N LEU A 178 13.43 0.57 12.69
CA LEU A 178 13.04 -0.64 11.97
C LEU A 178 13.24 -1.89 12.83
N ASP A 179 12.47 -2.93 12.53
CA ASP A 179 12.55 -4.28 13.10
C ASP A 179 13.67 -5.14 12.49
N TYR A 180 14.46 -4.57 11.57
CA TYR A 180 15.59 -5.22 10.89
C TYR A 180 16.68 -4.20 10.53
N ALA A 181 17.88 -4.70 10.22
CA ALA A 181 19.02 -3.88 9.79
C ALA A 181 19.26 -4.07 8.27
N PRO A 182 18.99 -3.05 7.43
CA PRO A 182 19.26 -3.15 6.00
C PRO A 182 20.78 -3.20 5.72
N PRO A 183 21.24 -4.05 4.78
CA PRO A 183 22.61 -3.96 4.28
C PRO A 183 22.80 -2.61 3.56
N VAL A 184 23.86 -1.88 3.94
CA VAL A 184 24.24 -0.60 3.33
C VAL A 184 25.64 -0.77 2.79
N GLU A 185 25.77 -0.67 1.47
CA GLU A 185 27.01 -0.82 0.73
C GLU A 185 27.38 0.48 0.04
N ASP A 186 28.68 0.80 0.02
CA ASP A 186 29.17 1.94 -0.74
C ASP A 186 29.48 1.50 -2.17
N LEU A 187 28.76 2.11 -3.12
CA LEU A 187 28.89 1.86 -4.55
C LEU A 187 29.50 3.06 -5.30
N GLY A 188 30.11 4.01 -4.57
CA GLY A 188 30.76 5.19 -5.15
C GLY A 188 31.83 4.84 -6.19
N ALA A 189 32.62 3.80 -5.93
CA ALA A 189 33.63 3.30 -6.87
C ALA A 189 33.04 2.76 -8.19
N SER A 190 31.76 2.37 -8.19
CA SER A 190 31.02 1.90 -9.36
C SER A 190 30.18 2.98 -10.02
N GLY A 191 30.31 4.25 -9.58
CA GLY A 191 29.56 5.39 -10.12
C GLY A 191 28.19 5.62 -9.47
N PHE A 192 27.89 4.93 -8.38
CA PHE A 192 26.64 5.04 -7.63
C PHE A 192 26.91 5.45 -6.17
N PRO A 193 27.36 6.69 -5.91
CA PRO A 193 27.59 7.13 -4.54
C PRO A 193 26.30 7.05 -3.71
N LEU A 194 26.43 6.53 -2.49
CA LEU A 194 25.38 6.58 -1.49
C LEU A 194 25.19 8.03 -1.05
N ALA A 195 23.99 8.57 -1.18
CA ALA A 195 23.64 9.91 -0.71
C ALA A 195 23.12 9.90 0.73
N GLY A 196 22.49 8.79 1.14
CA GLY A 196 21.98 8.63 2.49
C GLY A 196 20.89 7.58 2.59
N GLY A 197 20.02 7.74 3.59
CA GLY A 197 18.84 6.90 3.76
C GLY A 197 17.66 7.67 4.31
N ARG A 198 16.46 7.10 4.13
CA ARG A 198 15.20 7.55 4.71
C ARG A 198 14.35 6.38 5.15
N LEU A 199 13.33 6.66 5.96
CA LEU A 199 12.33 5.67 6.35
C LEU A 199 11.00 6.00 5.66
N ASP A 200 10.41 5.01 4.99
CA ASP A 200 9.13 5.19 4.32
C ASP A 200 8.13 4.08 4.67
N TYR A 201 6.90 4.21 4.20
CA TYR A 201 5.83 3.23 4.37
C TYR A 201 5.38 2.69 3.01
N VAL A 202 5.55 1.39 2.80
CA VAL A 202 5.07 0.67 1.61
C VAL A 202 4.26 -0.53 2.07
N GLY A 203 3.04 -0.69 1.57
CA GLY A 203 2.11 -1.75 1.97
C GLY A 203 1.81 -1.75 3.46
N GLN A 204 1.64 -0.56 4.06
CA GLN A 204 1.44 -0.35 5.51
C GLN A 204 2.57 -0.83 6.42
N ARG A 205 3.76 -1.14 5.88
CA ARG A 205 4.93 -1.53 6.67
C ARG A 205 6.04 -0.50 6.51
N ARG A 206 6.82 -0.28 7.58
CA ARG A 206 8.02 0.55 7.54
C ARG A 206 9.09 -0.13 6.71
N VAL A 207 9.65 0.60 5.75
CA VAL A 207 10.67 0.12 4.82
C VAL A 207 11.88 1.07 4.85
N ALA A 208 13.08 0.49 4.88
CA ALA A 208 14.30 1.25 4.68
C ALA A 208 14.40 1.67 3.23
N VAL A 209 14.67 2.95 2.98
CA VAL A 209 15.03 3.43 1.64
C VAL A 209 16.44 3.95 1.67
N LEU A 210 17.31 3.36 0.85
CA LEU A 210 18.67 3.81 0.62
C LEU A 210 18.68 4.66 -0.65
N VAL A 211 19.24 5.86 -0.55
CA VAL A 211 19.22 6.83 -1.64
C VAL A 211 20.59 6.84 -2.28
N TYR A 212 20.68 6.39 -3.52
CA TYR A 212 21.89 6.47 -4.34
C TYR A 212 21.71 7.52 -5.41
N ARG A 213 22.83 8.03 -5.95
CA ARG A 213 22.81 8.94 -7.09
C ARG A 213 23.51 8.31 -8.27
N TYR A 214 22.95 8.52 -9.46
CA TYR A 214 23.61 8.24 -10.73
C TYR A 214 23.61 9.50 -11.57
N ARG A 215 24.76 10.17 -11.67
CA ARG A 215 24.85 11.52 -12.26
C ARG A 215 23.89 12.47 -11.55
N GLN A 216 22.85 12.96 -12.24
CA GLN A 216 21.81 13.83 -11.68
C GLN A 216 20.56 13.06 -11.24
N HIS A 217 20.45 11.77 -11.60
CA HIS A 217 19.30 10.93 -11.29
C HIS A 217 19.41 10.35 -9.90
N VAL A 218 18.25 10.21 -9.24
CA VAL A 218 18.15 9.59 -7.91
C VAL A 218 17.68 8.15 -8.09
N ILE A 219 18.33 7.25 -7.36
CA ILE A 219 17.95 5.83 -7.30
C ILE A 219 17.53 5.55 -5.87
N ASP A 220 16.22 5.36 -5.68
CA ASP A 220 15.66 4.97 -4.39
C ASP A 220 15.59 3.46 -4.30
N VAL A 221 16.25 2.91 -3.28
CA VAL A 221 16.38 1.47 -3.08
C VAL A 221 15.69 1.08 -1.79
N TYR A 222 14.52 0.48 -1.92
CA TYR A 222 13.69 -0.02 -0.85
C TYR A 222 14.14 -1.42 -0.47
N VAL A 223 14.51 -1.59 0.80
CA VAL A 223 15.07 -2.84 1.31
C VAL A 223 14.20 -3.36 2.44
N ARG A 224 13.82 -4.63 2.37
CA ARG A 224 13.06 -5.31 3.43
C ARG A 224 13.45 -6.78 3.52
N PRO A 225 13.21 -7.46 4.66
CA PRO A 225 13.40 -8.91 4.75
C PRO A 225 12.58 -9.65 3.67
N ALA A 226 13.18 -10.66 3.06
CA ALA A 226 12.48 -11.49 2.09
C ALA A 226 11.32 -12.22 2.77
N GLY A 227 10.12 -12.12 2.19
CA GLY A 227 8.97 -12.92 2.65
C GLY A 227 9.18 -14.40 2.31
N GLY A 228 8.53 -15.31 3.06
CA GLY A 228 8.65 -16.77 2.90
C GLY A 228 8.19 -17.37 1.54
N GLY A 229 7.97 -16.54 0.53
CA GLY A 229 7.77 -16.94 -0.86
C GLY A 229 8.58 -15.98 -1.73
N GLY A 230 9.72 -16.45 -2.24
CA GLY A 230 10.53 -15.70 -3.19
C GLY A 230 9.70 -15.39 -4.43
N ALA A 231 9.38 -14.12 -4.66
CA ALA A 231 8.69 -13.74 -5.88
C ALA A 231 9.73 -13.65 -7.00
N ALA A 232 9.31 -13.95 -8.23
CA ALA A 232 10.20 -13.86 -9.37
C ALA A 232 10.82 -12.45 -9.50
N PRO A 233 12.05 -12.36 -10.01
CA PRO A 233 12.63 -11.08 -10.41
C PRO A 233 11.65 -10.31 -11.31
N TYR A 234 11.51 -9.02 -11.08
CA TYR A 234 10.53 -8.19 -11.76
C TYR A 234 11.18 -6.89 -12.20
N ALA A 235 11.29 -6.69 -13.51
CA ALA A 235 11.80 -5.45 -14.09
C ALA A 235 10.73 -4.87 -15.02
N THR A 236 10.44 -3.58 -14.85
CA THR A 236 9.43 -2.88 -15.65
C THR A 236 9.75 -1.38 -15.73
N VAL A 237 9.04 -0.68 -16.60
CA VAL A 237 8.96 0.78 -16.59
C VAL A 237 7.50 1.15 -16.32
N SER A 238 7.26 1.98 -15.30
CA SER A 238 5.93 2.47 -14.94
C SER A 238 5.98 3.98 -14.76
N GLN A 239 5.05 4.71 -15.39
CA GLN A 239 4.95 6.17 -15.29
C GLN A 239 6.26 6.92 -15.63
N GLY A 240 7.10 6.35 -16.51
CA GLY A 240 8.41 6.91 -16.87
C GLY A 240 9.55 6.59 -15.91
N TYR A 241 9.29 5.87 -14.82
CA TYR A 241 10.30 5.41 -13.86
C TYR A 241 10.66 3.95 -14.14
N ALA A 242 11.96 3.65 -14.13
CA ALA A 242 12.45 2.28 -14.20
C ALA A 242 12.36 1.63 -12.81
N LEU A 243 11.84 0.40 -12.77
CA LEU A 243 11.75 -0.41 -11.56
C LEU A 243 12.41 -1.76 -11.76
N ASP A 244 13.13 -2.22 -10.72
CA ASP A 244 13.64 -3.59 -10.65
C ASP A 244 13.44 -4.14 -9.23
N ARG A 245 13.03 -5.40 -9.14
CA ARG A 245 12.90 -6.19 -7.93
C ARG A 245 13.79 -7.42 -8.02
N TRP A 246 14.55 -7.66 -6.96
CA TRP A 246 15.29 -8.90 -6.79
C TRP A 246 15.43 -9.25 -5.31
N ASP A 247 15.80 -10.50 -5.04
CA ASP A 247 16.11 -10.98 -3.70
C ASP A 247 17.63 -11.22 -3.62
N ALA A 248 18.27 -10.70 -2.58
CA ALA A 248 19.72 -10.87 -2.33
C ALA A 248 20.02 -10.69 -0.83
N ALA A 249 20.97 -11.48 -0.31
CA ALA A 249 21.40 -11.44 1.09
C ALA A 249 20.24 -11.56 2.11
N GLY A 250 19.22 -12.38 1.82
CA GLY A 250 18.05 -12.57 2.67
C GLY A 250 17.04 -11.40 2.67
N MET A 251 17.25 -10.41 1.81
CA MET A 251 16.41 -9.22 1.67
C MET A 251 15.75 -9.19 0.29
N THR A 252 14.53 -8.67 0.22
CA THR A 252 13.90 -8.21 -1.02
C THR A 252 14.26 -6.75 -1.25
N TRP A 253 14.80 -6.50 -2.44
CA TRP A 253 15.20 -5.19 -2.93
C TRP A 253 14.21 -4.74 -4.00
N TRP A 254 13.82 -3.48 -3.92
CA TRP A 254 13.14 -2.77 -4.99
C TRP A 254 13.92 -1.50 -5.26
N ALA A 255 14.23 -1.22 -6.52
CA ALA A 255 14.85 0.04 -6.90
C ALA A 255 13.97 0.79 -7.88
N VAL A 256 13.85 2.11 -7.68
CA VAL A 256 13.06 3.03 -8.51
C VAL A 256 13.96 4.19 -8.90
N THR A 257 13.95 4.54 -10.18
CA THR A 257 14.71 5.69 -10.69
C THR A 257 14.06 6.29 -11.94
N ASP A 258 14.31 7.57 -12.16
CA ASP A 258 14.02 8.31 -13.40
C ASP A 258 15.09 8.10 -14.49
N ALA A 259 16.18 7.38 -14.17
CA ALA A 259 17.22 7.02 -15.13
C ALA A 259 16.78 5.91 -16.10
N GLU A 260 17.56 5.72 -17.17
CA GLU A 260 17.35 4.65 -18.13
C GLU A 260 17.42 3.25 -17.47
N PRO A 261 16.62 2.27 -17.93
CA PRO A 261 16.63 0.91 -17.37
C PRO A 261 18.00 0.23 -17.36
N ALA A 262 18.88 0.58 -18.31
CA ALA A 262 20.25 0.08 -18.36
C ALA A 262 21.10 0.53 -17.16
N ALA A 263 20.91 1.77 -16.68
CA ALA A 263 21.59 2.27 -15.49
C ALA A 263 21.15 1.50 -14.24
N LEU A 264 19.84 1.19 -14.14
CA LEU A 264 19.30 0.40 -13.04
C LEU A 264 19.84 -1.05 -13.04
N ALA A 265 19.96 -1.66 -14.22
CA ALA A 265 20.57 -2.97 -14.38
C ALA A 265 22.06 -2.99 -13.98
N ALA A 266 22.80 -1.93 -14.34
CA ALA A 266 24.20 -1.75 -13.93
C ALA A 266 24.32 -1.57 -12.41
N PHE A 267 23.46 -0.76 -11.81
CA PHE A 267 23.37 -0.59 -10.35
C PHE A 267 23.16 -1.92 -9.63
N LYS A 268 22.15 -2.69 -10.05
CA LYS A 268 21.85 -4.01 -9.48
C LYS A 268 23.04 -4.97 -9.56
N THR A 269 23.74 -4.97 -10.69
CA THR A 269 24.94 -5.79 -10.88
C THR A 269 26.04 -5.39 -9.90
N ALA A 270 26.30 -4.10 -9.75
CA ALA A 270 27.30 -3.57 -8.81
C ALA A 270 26.95 -3.89 -7.35
N LEU A 271 25.68 -3.72 -6.97
CA LEU A 271 25.21 -4.03 -5.62
C LEU A 271 25.35 -5.52 -5.32
N ASN A 272 24.88 -6.39 -6.21
CA ASN A 272 24.95 -7.84 -6.00
C ASN A 272 26.41 -8.33 -5.92
N ALA A 273 27.32 -7.74 -6.70
CA ALA A 273 28.74 -8.04 -6.60
C ALA A 273 29.32 -7.67 -5.22
N ARG A 274 28.91 -6.54 -4.64
CA ARG A 274 29.31 -6.15 -3.28
C ARG A 274 28.69 -7.02 -2.20
N LEU A 275 27.40 -7.35 -2.31
CA LEU A 275 26.71 -8.22 -1.37
C LEU A 275 27.26 -9.66 -1.37
N ALA A 276 27.79 -10.12 -2.51
CA ALA A 276 28.42 -11.43 -2.64
C ALA A 276 29.90 -11.45 -2.19
N ALA A 277 30.55 -10.28 -2.10
CA ALA A 277 31.94 -10.21 -1.67
C ALA A 277 32.05 -10.49 -0.15
N PRO A 278 33.07 -11.25 0.30
CA PRO A 278 33.29 -11.46 1.73
C PRO A 278 33.58 -10.12 2.40
N ARG A 279 32.94 -9.87 3.54
CA ARG A 279 33.11 -8.64 4.34
C ARG A 279 34.55 -8.59 4.86
N THR A 280 35.43 -7.83 4.20
CA THR A 280 36.68 -7.39 4.82
C THR A 280 36.33 -6.27 5.80
N GLU A 281 36.31 -6.62 7.09
CA GLU A 281 36.40 -5.67 8.21
C GLU A 281 37.71 -4.88 8.18
#